data_AF-A0A1H3YGF7-F1
#
_entry.id   AF-A0A1H3YGF7-F1
#
_cell.length_a   1.000
_cell.length_b   1.000
_cell.length_c   1.000
_cell.angle_alpha   90.00
_cell.angle_beta   90.00
_cell.angle_gamma   90.00
#
_symmetry.space_group_name_H-M   'P 1'
#
loop_
_entity.id
_entity.type
_entity.pdbx_description
1 polymer ?
#
loop_
_entity_poly.entity_id
_entity_poly.type
_entity_poly.pdbx_seq_one_letter_code
_entity_poly.pdbx_strand_id
1 'polypeptide(L)'
;MSWMHTGKVQAFNYSGLDKSLAQEHGIRLPSQYLNNHWQLTHQALLMLASLNDYDQQQVMKEIDYITRFPNSTYSTKHSLNPFRRIYRTRYPFRSYHYLLEYKTNGAGQVVIDDIYFDRNVLGTKNNIANERTTLYNVSRESNANYNGPTPSDGIKTLTGAWIAREAVPHVQTEHAAVNGMQNELNKAAWLMGVHAQAAYSADGIAGYTLFHNPSDGWKLDLAECMFDKLSRTKSHNAQHLAAILSHAQKSGKAIKWVAHSQGAIIFNAALLHYRANYGGRLTTQQLALHGSGANVERLSQLAAGLGMKIVAVRNNPFDLVPNLAGGNDLSASSLCRSIKFCGLVFGKDSEPGVSPHTLPYLGIETYKEQLRMFGNHKKAAQVQRYINKHVGKS
;
A
#
# COMPACT_ATOMS: atom_id res chain seq x y z
N MET A 1 -16.15 -21.76 6.95
CA MET A 1 -14.93 -20.96 7.18
C MET A 1 -13.79 -21.62 6.41
N SER A 2 -13.22 -20.95 5.41
CA SER A 2 -12.16 -21.52 4.55
C SER A 2 -10.79 -21.00 4.98
N TRP A 3 -10.00 -21.82 5.66
CA TRP A 3 -8.58 -21.55 5.90
C TRP A 3 -7.78 -22.22 4.78
N MET A 4 -6.70 -21.60 4.31
CA MET A 4 -5.79 -22.25 3.35
C MET A 4 -4.60 -22.80 4.13
N HIS A 5 -4.51 -24.13 4.25
CA HIS A 5 -3.25 -24.80 4.57
C HIS A 5 -2.39 -24.85 3.31
N THR A 6 -1.10 -24.55 3.42
CA THR A 6 -0.15 -24.63 2.30
C THR A 6 0.43 -26.03 2.06
N GLY A 7 0.06 -27.05 2.85
CA GLY A 7 0.21 -28.46 2.51
C GLY A 7 1.34 -29.23 3.23
N LYS A 8 1.01 -30.51 3.50
CA LYS A 8 1.70 -31.70 4.07
C LYS A 8 2.10 -31.75 5.57
N VAL A 9 1.77 -32.93 6.10
CA VAL A 9 1.69 -33.37 7.51
C VAL A 9 3.00 -34.03 7.94
N GLN A 10 3.78 -33.39 8.80
CA GLN A 10 4.62 -34.08 9.79
C GLN A 10 4.45 -33.35 11.12
N ALA A 11 3.74 -33.99 12.05
CA ALA A 11 3.01 -33.32 13.12
C ALA A 11 3.66 -33.38 14.52
N PHE A 12 4.92 -33.81 14.67
CA PHE A 12 5.44 -34.14 16.01
C PHE A 12 6.79 -33.55 16.41
N ASN A 13 7.53 -32.89 15.51
CA ASN A 13 8.73 -32.16 15.89
C ASN A 13 8.37 -30.70 16.14
N TYR A 14 8.28 -30.30 17.41
CA TYR A 14 8.25 -28.91 17.81
C TYR A 14 9.66 -28.50 18.26
N SER A 15 10.16 -27.39 17.73
CA SER A 15 11.46 -26.84 18.09
C SER A 15 11.28 -25.43 18.64
N GLY A 16 12.17 -25.03 19.55
CA GLY A 16 12.36 -23.62 19.81
C GLY A 16 12.87 -22.94 18.54
N LEU A 17 12.49 -21.69 18.32
CA LEU A 17 13.14 -20.87 17.30
C LEU A 17 14.41 -20.30 17.92
N ASP A 18 15.58 -20.67 17.42
CA ASP A 18 16.86 -20.09 17.82
C ASP A 18 17.46 -19.26 16.68
N LYS A 19 18.63 -18.66 16.94
CA LYS A 19 19.32 -17.82 15.94
C LYS A 19 19.73 -18.61 14.69
N SER A 20 20.09 -19.89 14.83
CA SER A 20 20.53 -20.73 13.72
C SER A 20 19.35 -21.08 12.83
N LEU A 21 18.27 -21.57 13.43
CA LEU A 21 17.04 -21.95 12.72
C LEU A 21 16.39 -20.72 12.07
N ALA A 22 16.38 -19.58 12.76
CA ALA A 22 15.89 -18.33 12.19
C ALA A 22 16.72 -17.89 10.97
N GLN A 23 18.05 -17.99 11.04
CA GLN A 23 18.92 -17.66 9.92
C GLN A 23 18.72 -18.60 8.73
N GLU A 24 18.59 -19.91 8.98
CA GLU A 24 18.33 -20.93 7.96
C GLU A 24 17.03 -20.65 7.19
N HIS A 25 15.99 -20.23 7.88
CA HIS A 25 14.68 -19.93 7.30
C HIS A 25 14.49 -18.45 6.91
N GLY A 26 15.53 -17.62 7.00
CA GLY A 26 15.44 -16.20 6.67
C GLY A 26 14.50 -15.39 7.57
N ILE A 27 14.25 -15.84 8.80
CA ILE A 27 13.41 -15.18 9.78
C ILE A 27 14.23 -14.12 10.54
N ARG A 28 13.78 -12.87 10.50
CA ARG A 28 14.47 -11.77 11.17
C ARG A 28 14.04 -11.64 12.63
N LEU A 29 14.83 -12.19 13.54
CA LEU A 29 14.55 -12.11 14.98
C LEU A 29 14.56 -10.66 15.51
N PRO A 30 13.62 -10.29 16.41
CA PRO A 30 13.66 -9.02 17.13
C PRO A 30 14.95 -8.87 17.93
N SER A 31 15.40 -7.63 18.14
CA SER A 31 16.60 -7.35 18.96
C SER A 31 16.46 -7.84 20.41
N GLN A 32 15.23 -7.93 20.92
CA GLN A 32 14.89 -8.37 22.27
C GLN A 32 14.45 -9.85 22.30
N TYR A 33 14.76 -10.63 21.25
CA TYR A 33 14.34 -12.01 21.16
C TYR A 33 14.97 -12.86 22.27
N LEU A 34 14.12 -13.53 23.06
CA LEU A 34 14.53 -14.45 24.11
C LEU A 34 14.31 -15.88 23.63
N ASN A 35 15.38 -16.67 23.54
CA ASN A 35 15.31 -18.08 23.16
C ASN A 35 14.45 -18.87 24.16
N ASN A 36 13.75 -19.91 23.67
CA ASN A 36 13.12 -20.99 24.44
C ASN A 36 11.85 -20.66 25.25
N HIS A 37 11.19 -19.52 25.03
CA HIS A 37 9.91 -19.22 25.70
C HIS A 37 8.69 -19.89 25.06
N TRP A 38 8.80 -20.26 23.79
CA TRP A 38 7.73 -20.89 23.01
C TRP A 38 8.32 -21.79 21.92
N GLN A 39 7.50 -22.67 21.38
CA GLN A 39 7.89 -23.63 20.35
C GLN A 39 6.99 -23.49 19.13
N LEU A 40 7.52 -23.84 17.96
CA LEU A 40 6.76 -23.90 16.71
C LEU A 40 6.67 -25.35 16.26
N THR A 41 5.52 -25.76 15.73
CA THR A 41 5.49 -26.90 14.82
C THR A 41 6.25 -26.55 13.53
N HIS A 42 6.67 -27.58 12.78
CA HIS A 42 7.26 -27.36 11.46
C HIS A 42 6.34 -26.55 10.53
N GLN A 43 5.03 -26.80 10.58
CA GLN A 43 4.04 -26.06 9.82
C GLN A 43 4.04 -24.55 10.18
N ALA A 44 3.99 -24.23 11.46
CA ALA A 44 4.05 -22.84 11.92
C ALA A 44 5.38 -22.17 11.54
N LEU A 45 6.49 -22.90 11.59
CA LEU A 45 7.80 -22.40 11.16
C LEU A 45 7.82 -22.07 9.67
N LEU A 46 7.36 -22.98 8.81
CA LEU A 46 7.28 -22.75 7.37
C LEU A 46 6.38 -21.57 7.03
N MET A 47 5.23 -21.46 7.72
CA MET A 47 4.32 -20.36 7.51
C MET A 47 4.95 -19.03 7.94
N LEU A 48 5.58 -18.96 9.12
CA LEU A 48 6.30 -17.77 9.57
C LEU A 48 7.41 -17.38 8.58
N ALA A 49 8.19 -18.35 8.10
CA ALA A 49 9.25 -18.14 7.12
C ALA A 49 8.74 -17.60 5.77
N SER A 50 7.50 -17.96 5.39
CA SER A 50 6.88 -17.47 4.15
C SER A 50 6.44 -16.00 4.21
N LEU A 51 6.36 -15.42 5.41
CA LEU A 51 5.94 -14.03 5.59
C LEU A 51 7.06 -13.06 5.25
N ASN A 52 6.70 -11.84 4.84
CA ASN A 52 7.69 -10.76 4.73
C ASN A 52 8.14 -10.30 6.14
N ASP A 53 9.32 -9.66 6.22
CA ASP A 53 9.91 -9.23 7.50
C ASP A 53 8.96 -8.42 8.41
N TYR A 54 8.07 -7.59 7.85
CA TYR A 54 7.11 -6.83 8.64
C TYR A 54 6.05 -7.74 9.29
N ASP A 55 5.46 -8.63 8.50
CA ASP A 55 4.45 -9.58 8.96
C ASP A 55 5.05 -10.59 9.96
N GLN A 56 6.26 -11.09 9.70
CA GLN A 56 7.02 -11.90 10.66
C GLN A 56 7.13 -11.20 12.01
N GLN A 57 7.52 -9.93 12.03
CA GLN A 57 7.66 -9.17 13.27
C GLN A 57 6.33 -8.97 14.00
N GLN A 58 5.22 -8.75 13.29
CA GLN A 58 3.93 -8.62 13.95
C GLN A 58 3.47 -9.97 14.54
N VAL A 59 3.61 -11.06 13.79
CA VAL A 59 3.30 -12.41 14.26
C VAL A 59 4.12 -12.75 15.51
N MET A 60 5.44 -12.50 15.49
CA MET A 60 6.29 -12.78 16.65
C MET A 60 5.93 -11.96 17.90
N LYS A 61 5.48 -10.71 17.76
CA LYS A 61 4.98 -9.92 18.89
C LYS A 61 3.74 -10.55 19.52
N GLU A 62 2.85 -11.12 18.71
CA GLU A 62 1.68 -11.81 19.22
C GLU A 62 2.03 -13.14 19.87
N ILE A 63 2.97 -13.89 19.29
CA ILE A 63 3.49 -15.10 19.92
C ILE A 63 4.07 -14.78 21.31
N ASP A 64 4.85 -13.70 21.45
CA ASP A 64 5.36 -13.24 22.75
C ASP A 64 4.21 -12.85 23.70
N TYR A 65 3.19 -12.15 23.22
CA TYR A 65 2.02 -11.82 24.02
C TYR A 65 1.26 -13.06 24.51
N ILE A 66 0.98 -14.02 23.62
CA ILE A 66 0.30 -15.28 23.95
C ILE A 66 1.13 -16.08 24.95
N THR A 67 2.45 -16.07 24.82
CA THR A 67 3.36 -16.76 25.72
C THR A 67 3.28 -16.20 27.14
N ARG A 68 3.15 -14.88 27.29
CA ARG A 68 2.98 -14.21 28.60
C ARG A 68 1.56 -14.35 29.15
N PHE A 69 0.55 -14.36 28.27
CA PHE A 69 -0.87 -14.33 28.64
C PHE A 69 -1.68 -15.42 27.92
N PRO A 70 -1.37 -16.71 28.11
CA PRO A 70 -1.97 -17.79 27.32
C PRO A 70 -3.47 -17.96 27.56
N ASN A 71 -4.01 -17.43 28.67
CA ASN A 71 -5.42 -17.46 29.06
C ASN A 71 -6.17 -16.14 28.81
N SER A 72 -5.66 -15.26 27.94
CA SER A 72 -6.34 -13.99 27.64
C SER A 72 -7.77 -14.21 27.10
N THR A 73 -8.67 -13.25 27.32
CA THR A 73 -10.06 -13.30 26.83
C THR A 73 -10.18 -13.28 25.29
N TYR A 74 -9.10 -12.90 24.59
CA TYR A 74 -8.99 -12.90 23.14
C TYR A 74 -8.61 -14.26 22.56
N SER A 75 -8.21 -15.16 23.46
CA SER A 75 -7.97 -16.56 23.15
C SER A 75 -9.29 -17.29 23.28
N THR A 76 -9.88 -17.65 22.14
CA THR A 76 -11.15 -18.36 22.12
C THR A 76 -10.90 -19.86 22.00
N LYS A 77 -11.61 -20.64 22.83
CA LYS A 77 -11.68 -22.09 22.65
C LYS A 77 -12.56 -22.37 21.43
N HIS A 78 -11.93 -22.59 20.29
CA HIS A 78 -12.62 -22.81 19.02
C HIS A 78 -12.87 -24.29 18.71
N SER A 79 -12.40 -25.19 19.58
CA SER A 79 -12.48 -26.64 19.40
C SER A 79 -13.13 -27.29 20.61
N LEU A 80 -13.79 -28.45 20.39
CA LEU A 80 -14.18 -29.37 21.46
C LEU A 80 -12.98 -29.87 22.27
N ASN A 81 -11.75 -29.70 21.74
CA ASN A 81 -10.52 -29.91 22.47
C ASN A 81 -10.20 -28.67 23.35
N PRO A 82 -10.27 -28.79 24.70
CA PRO A 82 -10.08 -27.66 25.62
C PRO A 82 -8.64 -27.12 25.66
N PHE A 83 -7.68 -27.83 25.05
CA PHE A 83 -6.27 -27.47 25.00
C PHE A 83 -5.86 -26.74 23.73
N ARG A 84 -6.75 -26.67 22.73
CA ARG A 84 -6.51 -26.00 21.44
C ARG A 84 -7.16 -24.62 21.45
N ARG A 85 -6.38 -23.59 21.16
CA ARG A 85 -6.81 -22.18 21.25
C ARG A 85 -6.46 -21.44 19.98
N ILE A 86 -7.33 -20.51 19.62
CA ILE A 86 -7.06 -19.54 18.56
C ILE A 86 -7.00 -18.17 19.20
N TYR A 87 -5.86 -17.52 19.03
CA TYR A 87 -5.69 -16.11 19.34
C TYR A 87 -6.08 -15.29 18.11
N ARG A 88 -7.01 -14.37 18.32
CA ARG A 88 -7.31 -13.32 17.35
C ARG A 88 -6.61 -12.05 17.78
N THR A 89 -5.94 -11.40 16.84
CA THR A 89 -5.19 -10.17 17.10
C THR A 89 -6.02 -9.12 17.83
N ARG A 90 -5.37 -8.39 18.75
CA ARG A 90 -5.89 -7.14 19.32
C ARG A 90 -5.37 -5.91 18.60
N TYR A 91 -4.44 -6.06 17.65
CA TYR A 91 -3.83 -4.92 17.00
C TYR A 91 -4.90 -4.16 16.22
N PRO A 92 -5.21 -2.91 16.60
CA PRO A 92 -6.22 -2.11 15.92
C PRO A 92 -5.75 -1.64 14.54
N PHE A 93 -4.47 -1.87 14.21
CA PHE A 93 -3.89 -1.42 12.95
C PHE A 93 -4.39 -2.30 11.80
N ARG A 94 -4.88 -1.63 10.76
CA ARG A 94 -5.48 -2.26 9.59
C ARG A 94 -4.52 -3.05 8.72
N SER A 95 -3.26 -3.22 9.11
CA SER A 95 -2.21 -3.89 8.32
C SER A 95 -1.93 -5.34 8.75
N TYR A 96 -2.64 -5.88 9.74
CA TYR A 96 -2.42 -7.24 10.26
C TYR A 96 -3.63 -8.15 10.10
N HIS A 97 -3.41 -9.36 9.58
CA HIS A 97 -4.47 -10.28 9.13
C HIS A 97 -4.22 -11.74 9.55
N TYR A 98 -3.45 -11.98 10.61
CA TYR A 98 -3.08 -13.36 10.98
C TYR A 98 -3.80 -13.83 12.25
N LEU A 99 -4.08 -15.13 12.30
CA LEU A 99 -4.58 -15.83 13.49
C LEU A 99 -3.54 -16.84 13.94
N LEU A 100 -3.35 -16.94 15.25
CA LEU A 100 -2.39 -17.88 15.81
C LEU A 100 -3.13 -19.00 16.51
N GLU A 101 -2.88 -20.22 16.04
CA GLU A 101 -3.34 -21.41 16.72
C GLU A 101 -2.24 -21.95 17.61
N TYR A 102 -2.60 -22.25 18.85
CA TYR A 102 -1.64 -22.67 19.84
C TYR A 102 -2.25 -23.57 20.91
N LYS A 103 -1.37 -24.25 21.63
CA LYS A 103 -1.65 -25.04 22.82
C LYS A 103 -0.57 -24.82 23.88
N THR A 104 -0.82 -25.34 25.07
CA THR A 104 0.18 -25.41 26.14
C THR A 104 0.62 -26.86 26.28
N ASN A 105 1.92 -27.14 26.24
CA ASN A 105 2.46 -28.50 26.42
C ASN A 105 2.49 -28.91 27.90
N GLY A 106 2.87 -30.16 28.19
CA GLY A 106 2.93 -30.69 29.56
C GLY A 106 3.94 -29.98 30.48
N ALA A 107 4.90 -29.24 29.91
CA ALA A 107 5.86 -28.41 30.64
C ALA A 107 5.37 -26.96 30.83
N GLY A 108 4.13 -26.63 30.44
CA GLY A 108 3.57 -25.29 30.57
C GLY A 108 4.02 -24.31 29.48
N GLN A 109 4.76 -24.74 28.47
CA GLN A 109 5.23 -23.87 27.39
C GLN A 109 4.15 -23.73 26.30
N VAL A 110 4.10 -22.54 25.69
CA VAL A 110 3.24 -22.31 24.53
C VAL A 110 3.86 -22.93 23.28
N VAL A 111 3.06 -23.72 22.57
CA VAL A 111 3.40 -24.30 21.26
C VAL A 111 2.47 -23.70 20.23
N ILE A 112 3.01 -22.99 19.23
CA ILE A 112 2.25 -22.49 18.09
C ILE A 112 2.11 -23.63 17.09
N ASP A 113 0.88 -24.05 16.88
CA ASP A 113 0.53 -25.17 16.00
C ASP A 113 0.43 -24.73 14.54
N ASP A 114 -0.11 -23.53 14.27
CA ASP A 114 -0.16 -22.95 12.91
C ASP A 114 -0.39 -21.41 12.95
N ILE A 115 -0.13 -20.76 11.82
CA ILE A 115 -0.38 -19.33 11.58
C ILE A 115 -1.31 -19.21 10.38
N TYR A 116 -2.54 -18.75 10.59
CA TYR A 116 -3.52 -18.65 9.51
C TYR A 116 -3.65 -17.23 8.99
N PHE A 117 -3.94 -17.10 7.70
CA PHE A 117 -4.41 -15.85 7.13
C PHE A 117 -5.92 -15.71 7.34
N ASP A 118 -6.37 -14.63 8.00
CA ASP A 118 -7.79 -14.33 8.20
C ASP A 118 -8.39 -13.75 6.91
N ARG A 119 -9.01 -14.62 6.14
CA ARG A 119 -9.71 -14.20 4.91
C ARG A 119 -10.92 -13.32 5.18
N ASN A 120 -11.49 -13.34 6.38
CA ASN A 120 -12.70 -12.57 6.66
C ASN A 120 -12.43 -11.07 6.75
N VAL A 121 -11.17 -10.67 6.97
CA VAL A 121 -10.78 -9.25 6.99
C VAL A 121 -10.31 -8.73 5.63
N LEU A 122 -10.19 -9.61 4.64
CA LEU A 122 -9.79 -9.28 3.27
C LEU A 122 -10.95 -8.92 2.35
N GLY A 123 -10.63 -8.27 1.25
CA GLY A 123 -11.57 -7.85 0.22
C GLY A 123 -12.36 -6.61 0.61
N THR A 124 -13.32 -6.27 -0.25
CA THR A 124 -14.23 -5.16 -0.06
C THR A 124 -15.06 -5.33 1.22
N LYS A 125 -15.35 -4.22 1.89
CA LYS A 125 -16.22 -4.20 3.08
C LYS A 125 -17.31 -3.15 2.92
N ASN A 126 -18.45 -3.40 3.58
CA ASN A 126 -19.55 -2.42 3.63
C ASN A 126 -19.12 -1.10 4.26
N ASN A 127 -18.19 -1.15 5.23
CA ASN A 127 -17.54 0.02 5.78
C ASN A 127 -16.06 -0.01 5.39
N ILE A 128 -15.61 1.00 4.66
CA ILE A 128 -14.21 1.17 4.23
C ILE A 128 -13.27 1.14 5.44
N ALA A 129 -13.73 1.60 6.60
CA ALA A 129 -12.97 1.54 7.84
C ALA A 129 -12.60 0.12 8.31
N ASN A 130 -13.33 -0.89 7.82
CA ASN A 130 -13.08 -2.30 8.12
C ASN A 130 -12.18 -2.98 7.10
N GLU A 131 -11.85 -2.30 5.99
CA GLU A 131 -10.86 -2.81 5.04
C GLU A 131 -9.46 -2.78 5.66
N ARG A 132 -8.54 -3.41 4.94
CA ARG A 132 -7.25 -3.81 5.48
C ARG A 132 -6.13 -3.52 4.49
N THR A 133 -5.03 -2.96 4.99
CA THR A 133 -3.82 -2.75 4.22
C THR A 133 -3.20 -4.08 3.88
N THR A 134 -3.16 -4.40 2.58
CA THR A 134 -2.57 -5.64 2.06
C THR A 134 -2.30 -5.50 0.56
N LEU A 135 -1.68 -6.51 -0.02
CA LEU A 135 -1.50 -6.59 -1.46
C LEU A 135 -2.67 -7.34 -2.09
N TYR A 136 -3.19 -6.84 -3.21
CA TYR A 136 -4.17 -7.52 -4.05
C TYR A 136 -3.62 -7.70 -5.45
N ASN A 137 -3.88 -8.86 -6.06
CA ASN A 137 -3.72 -9.01 -7.49
C ASN A 137 -4.90 -8.33 -8.20
N VAL A 138 -4.61 -7.49 -9.20
CA VAL A 138 -5.62 -6.78 -9.99
C VAL A 138 -5.48 -7.19 -11.44
N SER A 139 -6.56 -7.71 -12.03
CA SER A 139 -6.61 -8.10 -13.44
C SER A 139 -7.26 -7.02 -14.28
N ARG A 140 -6.83 -6.96 -15.54
CA ARG A 140 -7.47 -6.13 -16.57
C ARG A 140 -8.61 -6.91 -17.22
N GLU A 141 -9.79 -6.31 -17.25
CA GLU A 141 -10.98 -6.90 -17.88
C GLU A 141 -11.29 -6.31 -19.25
N SER A 142 -10.80 -5.09 -19.53
CA SER A 142 -11.05 -4.44 -20.81
C SER A 142 -9.85 -3.63 -21.29
N ASN A 143 -9.82 -3.37 -22.60
CA ASN A 143 -8.79 -2.54 -23.23
C ASN A 143 -9.04 -1.03 -23.07
N ALA A 144 -9.97 -0.62 -22.19
CA ALA A 144 -10.18 0.79 -21.91
C ALA A 144 -8.90 1.41 -21.33
N ASN A 145 -8.52 2.56 -21.88
CA ASN A 145 -7.32 3.31 -21.51
C ASN A 145 -7.68 4.78 -21.36
N TYR A 146 -7.10 5.44 -20.36
CA TYR A 146 -7.19 6.90 -20.23
C TYR A 146 -6.04 7.56 -21.00
N ASN A 147 -6.30 7.91 -22.26
CA ASN A 147 -5.29 8.48 -23.17
C ASN A 147 -5.50 9.98 -23.46
N GLY A 148 -6.53 10.59 -22.87
CA GLY A 148 -6.89 11.97 -23.17
C GLY A 148 -8.21 12.40 -22.52
N PRO A 149 -8.74 13.57 -22.93
CA PRO A 149 -10.05 14.03 -22.50
C PRO A 149 -11.11 12.95 -22.74
N THR A 150 -11.79 12.50 -21.69
CA THR A 150 -12.70 11.36 -21.71
C THR A 150 -14.04 11.76 -21.11
N PRO A 151 -15.18 11.55 -21.79
CA PRO A 151 -16.50 11.94 -21.29
C PRO A 151 -16.95 11.03 -20.14
N SER A 152 -18.02 11.40 -19.43
CA SER A 152 -18.52 10.66 -18.25
C SER A 152 -18.74 9.17 -18.51
N ASP A 153 -19.26 8.80 -19.68
CA ASP A 153 -19.50 7.38 -20.02
C ASP A 153 -18.20 6.62 -20.33
N GLY A 154 -17.20 7.31 -20.87
CA GLY A 154 -15.85 6.79 -20.99
C GLY A 154 -15.20 6.57 -19.62
N ILE A 155 -15.41 7.48 -18.66
CA ILE A 155 -14.94 7.30 -17.28
C ILE A 155 -15.61 6.09 -16.63
N LYS A 156 -16.93 5.91 -16.79
CA LYS A 156 -17.63 4.71 -16.32
C LYS A 156 -17.01 3.44 -16.93
N THR A 157 -16.66 3.46 -18.21
CA THR A 157 -15.97 2.34 -18.86
C THR A 157 -14.61 2.04 -18.22
N LEU A 158 -13.85 3.08 -17.83
CA LEU A 158 -12.58 2.90 -17.09
C LEU A 158 -12.78 2.26 -15.73
N THR A 159 -13.87 2.57 -15.02
CA THR A 159 -14.14 1.99 -13.69
C THR A 159 -14.33 0.47 -13.72
N GLY A 160 -14.80 -0.08 -14.84
CA GLY A 160 -14.95 -1.53 -15.04
C GLY A 160 -13.74 -2.21 -15.67
N ALA A 161 -12.66 -1.47 -15.99
CA ALA A 161 -11.52 -2.02 -16.73
C ALA A 161 -10.56 -2.85 -15.88
N TRP A 162 -10.65 -2.74 -14.56
CA TRP A 162 -9.73 -3.37 -13.61
C TRP A 162 -10.49 -3.89 -12.40
N ILE A 163 -10.20 -5.14 -12.01
CA ILE A 163 -10.88 -5.80 -10.90
C ILE A 163 -9.86 -6.37 -9.92
N ALA A 164 -9.99 -6.01 -8.64
CA ALA A 164 -9.27 -6.67 -7.56
C ALA A 164 -9.76 -8.11 -7.43
N ARG A 165 -8.81 -9.06 -7.47
CA ARG A 165 -9.08 -10.49 -7.35
C ARG A 165 -8.83 -10.92 -5.90
N GLU A 166 -7.75 -11.64 -5.67
CA GLU A 166 -7.39 -12.15 -4.36
C GLU A 166 -6.29 -11.32 -3.69
N ALA A 167 -6.26 -11.37 -2.35
CA ALA A 167 -5.14 -10.86 -1.60
C ALA A 167 -3.94 -11.81 -1.77
N VAL A 168 -2.76 -11.23 -1.90
CA VAL A 168 -1.52 -11.97 -2.16
C VAL A 168 -0.47 -11.61 -1.11
N PRO A 169 0.43 -12.52 -0.72
CA PRO A 169 1.43 -12.22 0.30
C PRO A 169 2.60 -11.38 -0.24
N HIS A 170 2.78 -11.34 -1.57
CA HIS A 170 3.93 -10.73 -2.24
C HIS A 170 3.53 -10.13 -3.58
N VAL A 171 4.39 -9.28 -4.15
CA VAL A 171 4.19 -8.78 -5.52
C VAL A 171 4.37 -9.92 -6.53
N GLN A 172 3.33 -10.16 -7.32
CA GLN A 172 3.26 -11.26 -8.30
C GLN A 172 3.44 -10.78 -9.74
N THR A 173 3.39 -9.48 -9.99
CA THR A 173 3.36 -8.86 -11.32
C THR A 173 4.56 -7.93 -11.55
N GLU A 174 4.83 -7.59 -12.81
CA GLU A 174 5.89 -6.62 -13.19
C GLU A 174 5.54 -5.18 -12.79
N HIS A 175 4.24 -4.87 -12.71
CA HIS A 175 3.72 -3.57 -12.29
C HIS A 175 3.12 -3.65 -10.89
N ALA A 176 3.33 -2.61 -10.10
CA ALA A 176 2.70 -2.50 -8.80
C ALA A 176 2.27 -1.07 -8.52
N ALA A 177 1.29 -0.90 -7.64
CA ALA A 177 0.73 0.42 -7.37
C ALA A 177 0.49 0.63 -5.87
N VAL A 178 0.68 1.85 -5.40
CA VAL A 178 0.35 2.29 -4.04
C VAL A 178 -0.72 3.39 -4.16
N ASN A 179 -1.94 3.10 -3.70
CA ASN A 179 -3.05 4.04 -3.82
C ASN A 179 -2.96 5.21 -2.82
N GLY A 180 -3.67 6.28 -3.16
CA GLY A 180 -3.94 7.39 -2.26
C GLY A 180 -5.11 7.15 -1.31
N MET A 181 -5.40 8.18 -0.50
CA MET A 181 -6.50 8.19 0.47
C MET A 181 -7.87 8.07 -0.20
N GLN A 182 -8.90 7.76 0.59
CA GLN A 182 -10.32 7.79 0.19
C GLN A 182 -10.69 6.84 -0.95
N ASN A 183 -10.07 5.66 -0.97
CA ASN A 183 -10.42 4.60 -1.91
C ASN A 183 -10.79 3.35 -1.12
N GLU A 184 -12.01 2.86 -1.34
CA GLU A 184 -12.31 1.45 -1.12
C GLU A 184 -11.62 0.60 -2.19
N LEU A 185 -11.50 -0.70 -1.94
CA LEU A 185 -10.67 -1.59 -2.74
C LEU A 185 -10.97 -1.53 -4.25
N ASN A 186 -12.23 -1.52 -4.69
CA ASN A 186 -12.58 -1.49 -6.11
C ASN A 186 -12.16 -0.15 -6.75
N LYS A 187 -12.43 0.96 -6.07
CA LYS A 187 -11.99 2.29 -6.49
C LYS A 187 -10.47 2.38 -6.58
N ALA A 188 -9.77 1.83 -5.60
CA ALA A 188 -8.31 1.76 -5.63
C ALA A 188 -7.81 0.92 -6.81
N ALA A 189 -8.47 -0.20 -7.11
CA ALA A 189 -8.12 -1.09 -8.21
C ALA A 189 -8.24 -0.41 -9.58
N TRP A 190 -9.38 0.18 -9.92
CA TRP A 190 -9.49 0.80 -11.24
C TRP A 190 -8.66 2.07 -11.36
N LEU A 191 -8.63 2.91 -10.31
CA LEU A 191 -7.93 4.18 -10.38
C LEU A 191 -6.42 3.96 -10.51
N MET A 192 -5.86 3.02 -9.74
CA MET A 192 -4.44 2.71 -9.82
C MET A 192 -4.07 1.96 -11.10
N GLY A 193 -4.96 1.14 -11.66
CA GLY A 193 -4.78 0.57 -13.00
C GLY A 193 -4.66 1.66 -14.08
N VAL A 194 -5.52 2.67 -14.03
CA VAL A 194 -5.45 3.85 -14.92
C VAL A 194 -4.15 4.64 -14.72
N HIS A 195 -3.70 4.83 -13.47
CA HIS A 195 -2.39 5.45 -13.22
C HIS A 195 -1.21 4.60 -13.71
N ALA A 196 -1.25 3.28 -13.54
CA ALA A 196 -0.21 2.39 -14.02
C ALA A 196 -0.08 2.47 -15.56
N GLN A 197 -1.21 2.45 -16.28
CA GLN A 197 -1.25 2.64 -17.73
C GLN A 197 -0.65 3.98 -18.15
N ALA A 198 -1.00 5.08 -17.47
CA ALA A 198 -0.47 6.39 -17.81
C ALA A 198 1.05 6.53 -17.50
N ALA A 199 1.54 5.82 -16.48
CA ALA A 199 2.96 5.81 -16.14
C ALA A 199 3.79 4.97 -17.13
N TYR A 200 3.23 3.86 -17.60
CA TYR A 200 3.93 2.84 -18.38
C TYR A 200 3.13 2.45 -19.63
N SER A 201 2.77 3.45 -20.45
CA SER A 201 1.82 3.30 -21.56
C SER A 201 2.27 2.32 -22.65
N ALA A 202 3.57 2.07 -22.78
CA ALA A 202 4.14 1.14 -23.76
C ALA A 202 4.11 -0.33 -23.30
N ASP A 203 3.81 -0.60 -22.02
CA ASP A 203 4.04 -1.93 -21.43
C ASP A 203 2.89 -2.92 -21.64
N GLY A 204 1.74 -2.49 -22.19
CA GLY A 204 0.61 -3.41 -22.43
C GLY A 204 0.10 -4.12 -21.16
N ILE A 205 0.03 -3.41 -20.03
CA ILE A 205 -0.26 -3.97 -18.70
C ILE A 205 -1.54 -4.82 -18.71
N ALA A 206 -1.41 -6.11 -18.39
CA ALA A 206 -2.50 -7.09 -18.28
C ALA A 206 -3.00 -7.28 -16.83
N GLY A 207 -2.17 -6.92 -15.86
CA GLY A 207 -2.46 -7.01 -14.44
C GLY A 207 -1.38 -6.33 -13.63
N TYR A 208 -1.67 -6.00 -12.38
CA TYR A 208 -0.71 -5.38 -11.48
C TYR A 208 -1.03 -5.74 -10.02
N THR A 209 -0.05 -5.57 -9.13
CA THR A 209 -0.24 -5.78 -7.70
C THR A 209 -0.55 -4.44 -7.03
N LEU A 210 -1.71 -4.33 -6.41
CA LEU A 210 -2.12 -3.16 -5.63
C LEU A 210 -1.69 -3.32 -4.18
N PHE A 211 -0.82 -2.45 -3.68
CA PHE A 211 -0.72 -2.14 -2.25
C PHE A 211 -1.88 -1.25 -1.88
N HIS A 212 -2.93 -1.88 -1.34
CA HIS A 212 -4.15 -1.19 -0.92
C HIS A 212 -3.96 -0.58 0.45
N ASN A 213 -4.18 0.73 0.57
CA ASN A 213 -4.25 1.47 1.81
C ASN A 213 -5.69 1.99 2.00
N PRO A 214 -6.50 1.38 2.89
CA PRO A 214 -7.88 1.82 3.14
C PRO A 214 -7.93 3.15 3.91
N SER A 215 -9.02 3.90 3.78
CA SER A 215 -9.19 5.26 4.34
C SER A 215 -9.83 5.29 5.73
N ASP A 216 -9.45 6.27 6.57
CA ASP A 216 -10.05 6.54 7.90
C ASP A 216 -10.95 7.79 7.89
N GLY A 217 -11.15 8.39 6.71
CA GLY A 217 -11.95 9.58 6.51
C GLY A 217 -11.09 10.85 6.46
N TRP A 218 -11.41 11.72 5.50
CA TRP A 218 -10.53 12.80 5.00
C TRP A 218 -9.95 13.79 6.03
N LYS A 219 -10.60 14.01 7.18
CA LYS A 219 -10.12 14.94 8.22
C LYS A 219 -9.07 14.32 9.15
N LEU A 220 -9.29 13.07 9.56
CA LEU A 220 -8.33 12.29 10.36
C LEU A 220 -7.12 11.92 9.49
N ASP A 221 -7.41 11.52 8.27
CA ASP A 221 -6.47 11.20 7.20
C ASP A 221 -5.46 12.35 6.90
N LEU A 222 -5.91 13.61 6.86
CA LEU A 222 -5.03 14.76 6.62
C LEU A 222 -4.16 15.12 7.84
N ALA A 223 -4.72 14.98 9.05
CA ALA A 223 -4.00 15.21 10.31
C ALA A 223 -2.96 14.09 10.58
N GLU A 224 -3.32 12.84 10.29
CA GLU A 224 -2.42 11.69 10.33
C GLU A 224 -1.34 11.79 9.25
N CYS A 225 -1.66 12.27 8.03
CA CYS A 225 -0.65 12.57 7.01
C CYS A 225 0.37 13.62 7.46
N MET A 226 -0.09 14.67 8.14
CA MET A 226 0.80 15.68 8.72
C MET A 226 1.66 15.09 9.83
N PHE A 227 1.10 14.24 10.69
CA PHE A 227 1.82 13.53 11.74
C PHE A 227 2.83 12.51 11.17
N ASP A 228 2.49 11.77 10.12
CA ASP A 228 3.37 10.81 9.44
C ASP A 228 4.53 11.50 8.71
N LYS A 229 4.28 12.68 8.12
CA LYS A 229 5.36 13.53 7.58
C LYS A 229 6.35 13.98 8.66
N LEU A 230 5.86 14.21 9.87
CA LEU A 230 6.67 14.60 11.02
C LEU A 230 7.36 13.38 11.68
N SER A 231 6.71 12.21 11.71
CA SER A 231 7.20 10.98 12.35
C SER A 231 8.11 10.12 11.48
N ARG A 232 8.23 10.39 10.17
CA ARG A 232 9.22 9.95 9.16
C ARG A 232 9.50 8.42 8.99
N THR A 233 9.25 7.56 9.97
CA THR A 233 9.61 6.12 9.98
C THR A 233 8.64 5.22 10.75
N LYS A 234 7.64 5.77 11.46
CA LYS A 234 6.76 5.00 12.36
C LYS A 234 5.50 4.41 11.70
N SER A 235 5.17 4.83 10.48
CA SER A 235 3.95 4.35 9.80
C SER A 235 4.05 2.86 9.49
N HIS A 236 3.08 2.07 9.96
CA HIS A 236 2.99 0.62 9.73
C HIS A 236 2.90 0.29 8.23
N ASN A 237 2.16 1.10 7.47
CA ASN A 237 2.06 0.93 6.01
C ASN A 237 3.41 1.14 5.33
N ALA A 238 4.19 2.12 5.79
CA ALA A 238 5.54 2.37 5.27
C ALA A 238 6.51 1.24 5.61
N GLN A 239 6.43 0.68 6.83
CA GLN A 239 7.23 -0.48 7.24
C GLN A 239 6.89 -1.72 6.43
N HIS A 240 5.60 -1.97 6.21
CA HIS A 240 5.12 -3.07 5.38
C HIS A 240 5.57 -2.91 3.92
N LEU A 241 5.39 -1.73 3.33
CA LEU A 241 5.88 -1.46 1.98
C LEU A 241 7.41 -1.59 1.87
N ALA A 242 8.17 -1.18 2.89
CA ALA A 242 9.62 -1.37 2.91
C ALA A 242 10.02 -2.86 2.96
N ALA A 243 9.29 -3.69 3.71
CA ALA A 243 9.48 -5.14 3.72
C ALA A 243 9.19 -5.75 2.34
N ILE A 244 8.13 -5.29 1.67
CA ILE A 244 7.78 -5.71 0.32
C ILE A 244 8.88 -5.31 -0.69
N LEU A 245 9.40 -4.08 -0.62
CA LEU A 245 10.51 -3.62 -1.47
C LEU A 245 11.78 -4.47 -1.26
N SER A 246 12.09 -4.79 0.00
CA SER A 246 13.20 -5.69 0.36
C SER A 246 13.02 -7.08 -0.23
N HIS A 247 11.84 -7.67 -0.07
CA HIS A 247 11.55 -8.98 -0.63
C HIS A 247 11.63 -8.99 -2.17
N ALA A 248 11.04 -7.98 -2.82
CA ALA A 248 11.11 -7.81 -4.27
C ALA A 248 12.56 -7.69 -4.78
N GLN A 249 13.38 -6.90 -4.10
CA GLN A 249 14.78 -6.72 -4.46
C GLN A 249 15.61 -8.01 -4.24
N LYS A 250 15.41 -8.71 -3.12
CA LYS A 250 16.09 -9.99 -2.82
C LYS A 250 15.71 -11.09 -3.82
N SER A 251 14.46 -11.11 -4.28
CA SER A 251 13.99 -12.05 -5.31
C SER A 251 14.42 -11.68 -6.73
N GLY A 252 15.15 -10.58 -6.92
CA GLY A 252 15.64 -10.13 -8.23
C GLY A 252 14.55 -9.67 -9.19
N LYS A 253 13.29 -9.55 -8.74
CA LYS A 253 12.17 -9.14 -9.59
C LYS A 253 12.31 -7.68 -9.97
N ALA A 254 12.21 -7.41 -11.27
CA ALA A 254 12.10 -6.05 -11.78
C ALA A 254 10.66 -5.55 -11.60
N ILE A 255 10.45 -4.49 -10.83
CA ILE A 255 9.10 -3.98 -10.55
C ILE A 255 9.01 -2.48 -10.86
N LYS A 256 7.96 -2.14 -11.60
CA LYS A 256 7.58 -0.80 -12.01
C LYS A 256 6.43 -0.31 -11.13
N TRP A 257 6.75 0.55 -10.17
CA TRP A 257 5.81 1.09 -9.20
C TRP A 257 5.13 2.36 -9.72
N VAL A 258 3.87 2.56 -9.34
CA VAL A 258 3.20 3.86 -9.40
C VAL A 258 2.65 4.22 -8.02
N ALA A 259 2.97 5.41 -7.52
CA ALA A 259 2.45 5.91 -6.26
C ALA A 259 1.62 7.16 -6.51
N HIS A 260 0.38 7.16 -6.01
CA HIS A 260 -0.57 8.27 -6.17
C HIS A 260 -0.88 8.95 -4.84
N SER A 261 -0.93 10.29 -4.83
CA SER A 261 -1.39 11.07 -3.67
C SER A 261 -0.63 10.71 -2.37
N GLN A 262 -1.34 10.33 -1.30
CA GLN A 262 -0.73 9.84 -0.04
C GLN A 262 0.12 8.58 -0.27
N GLY A 263 -0.16 7.75 -1.27
CA GLY A 263 0.69 6.63 -1.64
C GLY A 263 2.14 7.04 -1.85
N ALA A 264 2.40 8.25 -2.36
CA ALA A 264 3.75 8.81 -2.48
C ALA A 264 4.39 9.17 -1.11
N ILE A 265 3.60 9.57 -0.12
CA ILE A 265 4.06 9.80 1.27
C ILE A 265 4.46 8.48 1.90
N ILE A 266 3.62 7.45 1.76
CA ILE A 266 3.89 6.09 2.25
C ILE A 266 5.15 5.54 1.58
N PHE A 267 5.27 5.70 0.26
CA PHE A 267 6.46 5.26 -0.49
C PHE A 267 7.73 5.97 -0.01
N ASN A 268 7.69 7.29 0.17
CA ASN A 268 8.84 8.05 0.68
C ASN A 268 9.25 7.59 2.08
N ALA A 269 8.29 7.40 2.99
CA ALA A 269 8.56 6.87 4.33
C ALA A 269 9.09 5.43 4.29
N ALA A 270 8.60 4.62 3.35
CA ALA A 270 9.08 3.26 3.13
C ALA A 270 10.54 3.26 2.66
N LEU A 271 10.95 4.15 1.77
CA LEU A 271 12.36 4.30 1.37
C LEU A 271 13.27 4.72 2.54
N LEU A 272 12.79 5.62 3.41
CA LEU A 272 13.53 6.00 4.61
C LEU A 272 13.68 4.81 5.57
N HIS A 273 12.60 4.07 5.80
CA HIS A 273 12.62 2.87 6.64
C HIS A 273 13.51 1.78 6.02
N TYR A 274 13.44 1.59 4.70
CA TYR A 274 14.27 0.65 3.94
C TYR A 274 15.76 0.93 4.15
N ARG A 275 16.16 2.20 3.94
CA ARG A 275 17.54 2.66 4.13
C ARG A 275 18.04 2.39 5.55
N ALA A 276 17.21 2.62 6.55
CA ALA A 276 17.58 2.47 7.96
C ALA A 276 17.63 1.00 8.43
N ASN A 277 16.79 0.12 7.89
CA ASN A 277 16.56 -1.21 8.47
C ASN A 277 16.99 -2.39 7.60
N TYR A 278 17.09 -2.21 6.29
CA TYR A 278 17.42 -3.28 5.34
C TYR A 278 18.76 -3.02 4.65
N GLY A 279 19.06 -1.76 4.33
CA GLY A 279 20.26 -1.39 3.59
C GLY A 279 20.24 -1.88 2.14
N GLY A 280 21.37 -1.74 1.44
CA GLY A 280 21.51 -2.15 0.04
C GLY A 280 20.84 -1.21 -0.97
N ARG A 281 20.90 -1.60 -2.25
CA ARG A 281 20.34 -0.83 -3.37
C ARG A 281 19.04 -1.46 -3.87
N LEU A 282 18.14 -0.63 -4.39
CA LEU A 282 16.86 -0.98 -5.02
C LEU A 282 16.97 -0.88 -6.56
N THR A 283 18.00 -1.51 -7.15
CA THR A 283 18.33 -1.36 -8.58
C THR A 283 17.36 -2.04 -9.53
N THR A 284 16.55 -3.00 -9.06
CA THR A 284 15.51 -3.63 -9.88
C THR A 284 14.18 -2.90 -9.82
N GLN A 285 14.12 -1.76 -9.12
CA GLN A 285 12.87 -1.04 -8.85
C GLN A 285 12.82 0.28 -9.61
N GLN A 286 11.64 0.61 -10.14
CA GLN A 286 11.33 1.89 -10.78
C GLN A 286 10.07 2.51 -10.17
N LEU A 287 9.96 3.83 -10.19
CA LEU A 287 8.84 4.54 -9.58
C LEU A 287 8.31 5.67 -10.47
N ALA A 288 7.00 5.72 -10.64
CA ALA A 288 6.26 6.87 -11.16
C ALA A 288 5.46 7.53 -10.03
N LEU A 289 5.46 8.87 -10.00
CA LEU A 289 4.79 9.66 -8.96
C LEU A 289 3.64 10.48 -9.57
N HIS A 290 2.41 10.22 -9.17
CA HIS A 290 1.22 10.92 -9.70
C HIS A 290 0.51 11.69 -8.56
N GLY A 291 0.16 12.96 -8.78
CA GLY A 291 -0.51 13.78 -7.76
C GLY A 291 0.21 13.76 -6.39
N SER A 292 1.54 13.72 -6.39
CA SER A 292 2.35 13.30 -5.23
C SER A 292 2.11 14.13 -3.99
N GLY A 293 1.60 13.51 -2.92
CA GLY A 293 1.50 14.13 -1.60
C GLY A 293 2.85 14.33 -0.90
N ALA A 294 3.94 13.79 -1.45
CA ALA A 294 5.31 13.96 -0.96
C ALA A 294 6.07 15.04 -1.75
N ASN A 295 7.14 15.58 -1.13
CA ASN A 295 8.09 16.44 -1.82
C ASN A 295 8.90 15.60 -2.82
N VAL A 296 8.69 15.87 -4.11
CA VAL A 296 9.22 15.09 -5.22
C VAL A 296 10.73 15.17 -5.29
N GLU A 297 11.32 16.34 -5.05
CA GLU A 297 12.78 16.51 -5.11
C GLU A 297 13.47 15.64 -4.05
N ARG A 298 13.02 15.73 -2.80
CA ARG A 298 13.55 14.92 -1.70
C ARG A 298 13.36 13.43 -1.93
N LEU A 299 12.19 13.03 -2.42
CA LEU A 299 11.90 11.63 -2.76
C LEU A 299 12.83 11.17 -3.89
N SER A 300 13.06 12.00 -4.90
CA SER A 300 13.98 11.72 -6.02
C SER A 300 15.42 11.53 -5.56
N GLN A 301 15.91 12.40 -4.68
CA GLN A 301 17.24 12.28 -4.08
C GLN A 301 17.38 10.97 -3.28
N LEU A 302 16.35 10.63 -2.49
CA LEU A 302 16.35 9.39 -1.71
C LEU A 302 16.30 8.14 -2.59
N ALA A 303 15.43 8.12 -3.60
CA ALA A 303 15.31 7.03 -4.57
C ALA A 303 16.63 6.83 -5.33
N ALA A 304 17.23 7.91 -5.83
CA ALA A 304 18.53 7.89 -6.51
C ALA A 304 19.64 7.38 -5.60
N GLY A 305 19.68 7.82 -4.34
CA GLY A 305 20.64 7.33 -3.33
C GLY A 305 20.50 5.83 -3.04
N LEU A 306 19.31 5.26 -3.22
CA LEU A 306 19.07 3.82 -3.15
C LEU A 306 19.23 3.11 -4.50
N GLY A 307 19.50 3.82 -5.59
CA GLY A 307 19.63 3.24 -6.94
C GLY A 307 18.30 2.91 -7.64
N MET A 308 17.17 3.39 -7.10
CA MET A 308 15.84 3.30 -7.73
C MET A 308 15.66 4.44 -8.72
N LYS A 309 15.12 4.14 -9.91
CA LYS A 309 14.85 5.15 -10.95
C LYS A 309 13.44 5.74 -10.79
N ILE A 310 13.34 7.06 -10.73
CA ILE A 310 12.05 7.73 -10.95
C ILE A 310 11.87 7.97 -12.45
N VAL A 311 10.83 7.38 -13.02
CA VAL A 311 10.60 7.39 -14.48
C VAL A 311 9.65 8.49 -14.93
N ALA A 312 8.75 8.94 -14.06
CA ALA A 312 7.77 9.95 -14.38
C ALA A 312 7.27 10.66 -13.12
N VAL A 313 7.01 11.96 -13.25
CA VAL A 313 6.29 12.76 -12.26
C VAL A 313 5.14 13.47 -12.97
N ARG A 314 3.90 13.17 -12.55
CA ARG A 314 2.68 13.72 -13.14
C ARG A 314 1.87 14.45 -12.08
N ASN A 315 2.23 15.70 -11.82
CA ASN A 315 1.50 16.58 -10.92
C ASN A 315 0.80 17.68 -11.72
N ASN A 316 -0.50 17.83 -11.52
CA ASN A 316 -1.24 18.91 -12.15
C ASN A 316 -0.91 20.25 -11.45
N PRO A 317 -0.55 21.32 -12.17
CA PRO A 317 -0.20 22.60 -11.54
C PRO A 317 -1.37 23.26 -10.80
N PHE A 318 -2.62 22.83 -11.05
CA PHE A 318 -3.82 23.32 -10.35
C PHE A 318 -4.22 22.46 -9.15
N ASP A 319 -3.49 21.39 -8.87
CA ASP A 319 -3.79 20.47 -7.77
C ASP A 319 -3.18 20.94 -6.45
N LEU A 320 -4.03 21.05 -5.43
CA LEU A 320 -3.62 21.48 -4.09
C LEU A 320 -2.73 20.45 -3.39
N VAL A 321 -2.93 19.16 -3.63
CA VAL A 321 -2.20 18.10 -2.91
C VAL A 321 -0.70 18.14 -3.19
N PRO A 322 -0.21 18.05 -4.44
CA PRO A 322 1.22 18.11 -4.70
C PRO A 322 1.83 19.48 -4.39
N ASN A 323 1.12 20.58 -4.67
CA ASN A 323 1.69 21.92 -4.51
C ASN A 323 1.82 22.30 -3.04
N LEU A 324 0.74 22.18 -2.27
CA LEU A 324 0.70 22.59 -0.87
C LEU A 324 1.11 21.45 0.06
N ALA A 325 0.39 20.33 0.02
CA ALA A 325 0.69 19.24 0.94
C ALA A 325 2.08 18.69 0.64
N GLY A 326 2.37 18.34 -0.61
CA GLY A 326 3.70 17.89 -1.06
C GLY A 326 4.81 18.95 -0.91
N GLY A 327 4.46 20.23 -0.84
CA GLY A 327 5.44 21.31 -0.80
C GLY A 327 6.30 21.38 -2.07
N ASN A 328 5.71 21.07 -3.22
CA ASN A 328 6.42 21.05 -4.51
C ASN A 328 6.39 22.42 -5.22
N ASP A 329 5.40 23.27 -4.95
CA ASP A 329 5.34 24.65 -5.44
C ASP A 329 4.53 25.51 -4.45
N LEU A 330 5.24 26.15 -3.52
CA LEU A 330 4.67 27.01 -2.47
C LEU A 330 4.60 28.49 -2.87
N SER A 331 4.82 28.82 -4.15
CA SER A 331 4.71 30.20 -4.61
C SER A 331 3.29 30.73 -4.40
N ALA A 332 3.15 32.03 -4.10
CA ALA A 332 1.83 32.65 -3.93
C ALA A 332 0.93 32.45 -5.16
N SER A 333 1.53 32.43 -6.35
CA SER A 333 0.83 32.17 -7.62
C SER A 333 0.26 30.75 -7.72
N SER A 334 1.02 29.76 -7.26
CA SER A 334 0.60 28.35 -7.20
C SER A 334 -0.47 28.12 -6.15
N LEU A 335 -0.29 28.72 -4.97
CA LEU A 335 -1.25 28.64 -3.89
C LEU A 335 -2.61 29.22 -4.31
N CYS A 336 -2.62 30.44 -4.86
CA CYS A 336 -3.84 31.09 -5.35
C CYS A 336 -4.57 30.22 -6.38
N ARG A 337 -3.82 29.63 -7.32
CA ARG A 337 -4.37 28.77 -8.37
C ARG A 337 -4.94 27.45 -7.81
N SER A 338 -4.20 26.80 -6.90
CA SER A 338 -4.61 25.54 -6.27
C SER A 338 -5.84 25.72 -5.38
N ILE A 339 -5.91 26.83 -4.62
CA ILE A 339 -7.09 27.18 -3.82
C ILE A 339 -8.32 27.39 -4.72
N LYS A 340 -8.16 28.06 -5.87
CA LYS A 340 -9.29 28.22 -6.82
C LYS A 340 -9.82 26.88 -7.34
N PHE A 341 -9.05 25.80 -7.27
CA PHE A 341 -9.44 24.47 -7.74
C PHE A 341 -9.72 23.48 -6.59
N CYS A 342 -9.59 23.89 -5.32
CA CYS A 342 -9.76 23.01 -4.18
C CYS A 342 -11.16 22.36 -4.11
N GLY A 343 -12.19 23.08 -4.57
CA GLY A 343 -13.56 22.56 -4.66
C GLY A 343 -13.71 21.37 -5.63
N LEU A 344 -12.85 21.27 -6.65
CA LEU A 344 -12.81 20.13 -7.57
C LEU A 344 -11.98 18.95 -7.02
N VAL A 345 -11.28 19.14 -5.89
CA VAL A 345 -10.51 18.09 -5.22
C VAL A 345 -11.27 17.54 -4.02
N PHE A 346 -11.84 18.42 -3.19
CA PHE A 346 -12.45 18.05 -1.90
C PHE A 346 -13.92 18.48 -1.76
N GLY A 347 -14.50 19.12 -2.78
CA GLY A 347 -15.87 19.64 -2.75
C GLY A 347 -16.91 18.71 -3.37
N LYS A 348 -18.16 19.18 -3.37
CA LYS A 348 -19.30 18.47 -3.99
C LYS A 348 -19.16 18.28 -5.50
N ASP A 349 -18.33 19.12 -6.14
CA ASP A 349 -18.01 19.08 -7.56
C ASP A 349 -16.79 18.19 -7.85
N SER A 350 -16.33 17.39 -6.88
CA SER A 350 -15.19 16.48 -7.03
C SER A 350 -15.62 15.21 -7.75
N GLU A 351 -15.68 15.29 -9.09
CA GLU A 351 -15.83 14.12 -9.95
C GLU A 351 -14.50 13.76 -10.61
N PRO A 352 -14.23 12.45 -10.89
CA PRO A 352 -12.96 12.02 -11.48
C PRO A 352 -12.56 12.78 -12.75
N GLY A 353 -13.54 13.15 -13.58
CA GLY A 353 -13.31 13.85 -14.84
C GLY A 353 -12.91 15.31 -14.68
N VAL A 354 -13.25 15.98 -13.58
CA VAL A 354 -12.94 17.42 -13.40
C VAL A 354 -11.85 17.67 -12.37
N SER A 355 -11.64 16.73 -11.48
CA SER A 355 -10.66 16.82 -10.41
C SER A 355 -9.24 16.87 -10.99
N PRO A 356 -8.41 17.88 -10.63
CA PRO A 356 -7.02 17.90 -11.04
C PRO A 356 -6.17 16.81 -10.36
N HIS A 357 -6.73 16.12 -9.35
CA HIS A 357 -6.04 15.17 -8.49
C HIS A 357 -6.36 13.70 -8.82
N THR A 358 -7.56 13.42 -9.32
CA THR A 358 -8.07 12.05 -9.41
C THR A 358 -7.45 11.29 -10.58
N LEU A 359 -7.73 11.67 -11.82
CA LEU A 359 -7.18 10.99 -13.00
C LEU A 359 -5.71 11.39 -13.26
N PRO A 360 -4.92 10.57 -13.96
CA PRO A 360 -3.53 10.90 -14.29
C PRO A 360 -3.40 12.24 -15.02
N TYR A 361 -2.45 13.07 -14.62
CA TYR A 361 -2.16 14.30 -15.35
C TYR A 361 -1.41 13.99 -16.65
N LEU A 362 -2.09 14.14 -17.78
CA LEU A 362 -1.53 13.89 -19.11
C LEU A 362 -0.95 15.14 -19.80
N GLY A 363 -1.13 16.32 -19.19
CA GLY A 363 -0.70 17.60 -19.75
C GLY A 363 -1.75 18.68 -19.56
N ILE A 364 -1.31 19.93 -19.68
CA ILE A 364 -2.15 21.09 -19.34
C ILE A 364 -3.30 21.29 -20.34
N GLU A 365 -3.03 21.03 -21.62
CA GLU A 365 -4.03 21.08 -22.69
C GLU A 365 -5.08 19.98 -22.53
N THR A 366 -4.65 18.76 -22.23
CA THR A 366 -5.54 17.64 -21.93
C THR A 366 -6.46 17.97 -20.76
N TYR A 367 -5.92 18.55 -19.68
CA TYR A 367 -6.74 18.93 -18.53
C TYR A 367 -7.73 20.06 -18.87
N LYS A 368 -7.32 21.04 -19.68
CA LYS A 368 -8.21 22.11 -20.15
C LYS A 368 -9.39 21.55 -20.94
N GLU A 369 -9.13 20.68 -21.92
CA GLU A 369 -10.16 20.09 -22.77
C GLU A 369 -11.09 19.16 -21.97
N GLN A 370 -10.54 18.41 -21.02
CA GLN A 370 -11.32 17.62 -20.07
C GLN A 370 -12.31 18.50 -19.27
N LEU A 371 -11.88 19.66 -18.76
CA LEU A 371 -12.77 20.60 -18.07
C LEU A 371 -13.87 21.13 -19.00
N ARG A 372 -13.56 21.43 -20.27
CA ARG A 372 -14.56 21.91 -21.23
C ARG A 372 -15.60 20.84 -21.52
N MET A 373 -15.16 19.59 -21.67
CA MET A 373 -16.03 18.43 -21.91
C MET A 373 -17.02 18.22 -20.77
N PHE A 374 -16.64 18.54 -19.54
CA PHE A 374 -17.50 18.48 -18.35
C PHE A 374 -18.23 19.80 -18.06
N GLY A 375 -18.36 20.70 -19.04
CA GLY A 375 -19.08 21.98 -18.89
C GLY A 375 -18.41 22.99 -17.95
N ASN A 376 -17.20 22.71 -17.46
CA ASN A 376 -16.46 23.56 -16.52
C ASN A 376 -15.72 24.72 -17.24
N HIS A 377 -16.42 25.44 -18.10
CA HIS A 377 -15.87 26.47 -18.99
C HIS A 377 -15.12 27.58 -18.24
N LYS A 378 -15.62 28.01 -17.06
CA LYS A 378 -14.95 29.02 -16.24
C LYS A 378 -13.58 28.55 -15.74
N LYS A 379 -13.45 27.27 -15.36
CA LYS A 379 -12.19 26.67 -14.90
C LYS A 379 -11.26 26.44 -16.09
N ALA A 380 -11.78 25.95 -17.22
CA ALA A 380 -11.02 25.81 -18.46
C ALA A 380 -10.41 27.16 -18.92
N ALA A 381 -11.17 28.27 -18.83
CA ALA A 381 -10.65 29.60 -19.13
C ALA A 381 -9.54 30.07 -18.16
N GLN A 382 -9.56 29.63 -16.90
CA GLN A 382 -8.47 29.85 -15.95
C GLN A 382 -7.21 29.07 -16.36
N VAL A 383 -7.38 27.81 -16.79
CA VAL A 383 -6.28 26.99 -17.34
C VAL A 383 -5.71 27.62 -18.61
N GLN A 384 -6.55 28.11 -19.52
CA GLN A 384 -6.11 28.79 -20.74
C GLN A 384 -5.27 30.05 -20.43
N ARG A 385 -5.68 30.86 -19.44
CA ARG A 385 -4.90 32.02 -19.01
C ARG A 385 -3.53 31.62 -18.45
N TYR A 386 -3.47 30.50 -17.73
CA TYR A 386 -2.19 29.96 -17.25
C TYR A 386 -1.30 29.52 -18.40
N ILE A 387 -1.85 28.79 -19.38
CA ILE A 387 -1.15 28.40 -20.60
C ILE A 387 -0.57 29.63 -21.30
N ASN A 388 -1.41 30.62 -21.61
CA ASN A 388 -0.97 31.85 -22.32
C ASN A 388 0.15 32.60 -21.60
N LYS A 389 0.20 32.54 -20.25
CA LYS A 389 1.24 33.19 -19.44
C LYS A 389 2.59 32.45 -19.48
N HIS A 390 2.60 31.16 -19.81
CA HIS A 390 3.80 30.31 -19.79
C HIS A 390 4.24 29.83 -21.17
N VAL A 391 3.43 30.02 -22.21
CA VAL A 391 3.86 29.90 -23.61
C VAL A 391 4.91 30.98 -23.87
N GLY A 392 6.17 30.57 -24.09
CA GLY A 392 7.33 31.46 -24.33
C GLY A 392 8.40 31.48 -23.24
N LYS A 393 8.24 30.71 -22.16
CA LYS A 393 9.29 30.45 -21.15
C LYS A 393 9.71 28.98 -21.22
N SER A 394 10.40 28.60 -22.30
CA SER A 394 11.07 27.30 -22.44
C SER A 394 12.53 27.43 -22.05
#